data_AF-T0Y6R3-F1
#
_entry.id   AF-T0Y6R3-F1
#
_cell.length_a   1.000
_cell.length_b   1.000
_cell.length_c   1.000
_cell.angle_alpha   90.00
_cell.angle_beta   90.00
_cell.angle_gamma   90.00
#
_symmetry.space_group_name_H-M   'P 1'
#
loop_
_entity.id
_entity.type
_entity.pdbx_description
1 polymer ?
#
loop_
_entity_poly.entity_id
_entity_poly.type
_entity_poly.pdbx_seq_one_letter_code
_entity_poly.pdbx_strand_id
1 'polypeptide(L)'
;LGLTPEGTAEKFILVGDNTYGGRVVTNPSGGLISKGHPLGATGLAQCAELVWQLRGQAESRQVEGTVNAALQHNLGLGGACVVTMYQKVGS
;
A
#
# COMPACT_ATOMS: atom_id res chain seq x y z
N LEU A 1 7.53 7.73 -4.99
CA LEU A 1 6.07 7.78 -4.74
C LEU A 1 5.55 9.17 -4.39
N GLY A 2 6.38 10.09 -3.86
CA GLY A 2 5.95 11.48 -3.66
C GLY A 2 4.95 11.70 -2.52
N LEU A 3 4.84 10.76 -1.58
CA LEU A 3 3.94 10.88 -0.42
C LEU A 3 4.36 12.01 0.54
N THR A 4 5.65 12.33 0.56
CA THR A 4 6.27 13.40 1.33
C THR A 4 7.51 13.93 0.61
N PRO A 5 7.99 15.17 0.85
CA PRO A 5 9.21 15.70 0.26
C PRO A 5 10.46 14.84 0.54
N GLU A 6 11.49 15.00 -0.29
CA GLU A 6 12.77 14.31 -0.10
C GLU A 6 13.37 14.63 1.28
N GLY A 7 13.95 13.62 1.95
CA GLY A 7 14.53 13.76 3.29
C GLY A 7 13.52 13.83 4.44
N THR A 8 12.20 13.74 4.20
CA THR A 8 11.17 13.95 5.24
C THR A 8 10.38 12.69 5.63
N ALA A 9 10.75 11.52 5.11
CA ALA A 9 10.06 10.26 5.36
C ALA A 9 9.98 9.88 6.85
N GLU A 10 11.03 10.16 7.62
CA GLU A 10 11.05 9.94 9.07
C GLU A 10 9.93 10.71 9.76
N LYS A 11 9.86 12.03 9.55
CA LYS A 11 8.82 12.88 10.14
C LYS A 11 7.42 12.40 9.73
N PHE A 12 7.22 12.07 8.46
CA PHE A 12 5.96 11.54 7.94
C PHE A 12 5.51 10.26 8.67
N ILE A 13 6.45 9.38 9.01
CA ILE A 13 6.18 8.18 9.81
C ILE A 13 5.91 8.55 11.28
N LEU A 14 6.77 9.39 11.87
CA LEU A 14 6.69 9.75 13.29
C LEU A 14 5.37 10.44 13.67
N VAL A 15 4.81 11.25 12.77
CA VAL A 15 3.51 11.91 13.00
C VAL A 15 2.31 11.03 12.63
N GLY A 16 2.54 9.81 12.14
CA GLY A 16 1.48 8.86 11.82
C GLY A 16 0.76 9.10 10.49
N ASP A 17 1.30 9.95 9.60
CA ASP A 17 0.65 10.27 8.33
C ASP A 17 0.60 9.07 7.35
N ASN A 18 1.37 8.00 7.63
CA ASN A 18 1.50 6.81 6.79
C ASN A 18 0.69 5.59 7.28
N THR A 19 -0.16 5.77 8.29
CA THR A 19 -0.95 4.69 8.92
C THR A 19 -2.42 5.09 9.10
N TYR A 20 -3.23 4.22 9.70
CA TYR A 20 -4.65 4.44 9.96
C TYR A 20 -4.88 5.75 10.74
N GLY A 21 -5.85 6.54 10.29
CA GLY A 21 -6.11 7.90 10.81
C GLY A 21 -5.17 8.98 10.25
N GLY A 22 -4.12 8.61 9.52
CA GLY A 22 -3.20 9.51 8.83
C GLY A 22 -3.67 9.90 7.43
N ARG A 23 -2.72 10.41 6.62
CA ARG A 23 -2.98 10.88 5.25
C ARG A 23 -3.14 9.74 4.25
N VAL A 24 -2.33 8.70 4.39
CA VAL A 24 -2.35 7.50 3.54
C VAL A 24 -2.01 6.27 4.39
N VAL A 25 -2.63 5.12 4.11
CA VAL A 25 -2.24 3.87 4.79
C VAL A 25 -1.24 3.11 3.94
N THR A 26 -0.05 2.88 4.48
CA THR A 26 1.01 2.11 3.83
C THR A 26 1.07 0.68 4.37
N ASN A 27 1.22 -0.30 3.48
CA ASN A 27 1.34 -1.73 3.83
C ASN A 27 0.28 -2.24 4.84
N PRO A 28 -1.03 -2.03 4.62
CA PRO A 28 -2.07 -2.45 5.58
C PRO A 28 -2.06 -3.96 5.88
N SER A 29 -1.54 -4.78 4.94
CA SER A 29 -1.32 -6.22 5.14
C SER A 29 -0.18 -6.59 6.10
N GLY A 30 0.57 -5.60 6.61
CA GLY A 30 1.82 -5.77 7.35
C GLY A 30 3.08 -5.80 6.46
N GLY A 31 2.91 -5.77 5.12
CA GLY A 31 4.01 -5.72 4.16
C GLY A 31 4.91 -6.95 4.18
N LEU A 32 6.04 -6.89 3.47
CA LEU A 32 6.99 -8.01 3.35
C LEU A 32 7.57 -8.44 4.69
N ILE A 33 7.71 -7.50 5.64
CA ILE A 33 8.25 -7.75 6.98
C ILE A 33 7.36 -8.72 7.76
N SER A 34 6.03 -8.60 7.64
CA SER A 34 5.09 -9.46 8.36
C SER A 34 4.58 -10.64 7.54
N LYS A 35 4.40 -10.49 6.22
CA LYS A 35 3.80 -11.51 5.35
C LYS A 35 4.81 -12.52 4.78
N GLY A 36 6.11 -12.21 4.86
CA GLY A 36 7.17 -12.95 4.16
C GLY A 36 7.27 -12.57 2.67
N HIS A 37 8.34 -13.04 2.01
CA HIS A 37 8.69 -12.65 0.64
C HIS A 37 9.01 -13.84 -0.27
N PRO A 38 8.00 -14.58 -0.76
CA PRO A 38 8.17 -15.41 -1.95
C PRO A 38 8.32 -14.50 -3.19
N LEU A 39 9.50 -14.53 -3.84
CA LEU A 39 9.90 -13.60 -4.91
C LEU A 39 8.84 -13.43 -6.02
N GLY A 40 8.17 -14.52 -6.43
CA GLY A 40 7.15 -14.47 -7.48
C GLY A 40 5.75 -14.06 -6.98
N ALA A 41 5.38 -14.37 -5.74
CA ALA A 41 4.01 -14.19 -5.26
C ALA A 41 3.77 -12.81 -4.63
N THR A 42 4.82 -12.03 -4.38
CA THR A 42 4.73 -10.74 -3.68
C THR A 42 3.90 -9.72 -4.45
N GLY A 43 4.10 -9.59 -5.77
CA GLY A 43 3.30 -8.67 -6.59
C GLY A 43 1.80 -9.04 -6.60
N LEU A 44 1.49 -10.33 -6.68
CA LEU A 44 0.11 -10.83 -6.61
C LEU A 44 -0.51 -10.59 -5.23
N ALA A 45 0.26 -10.79 -4.15
CA ALA A 45 -0.20 -10.52 -2.79
C ALA A 45 -0.49 -9.02 -2.56
N GLN A 46 0.34 -8.13 -3.12
CA GLN A 46 0.08 -6.69 -3.08
C GLN A 46 -1.19 -6.34 -3.88
N CYS A 47 -1.35 -6.88 -5.08
CA CYS A 47 -2.55 -6.67 -5.89
C CYS A 47 -3.82 -7.13 -5.15
N ALA A 48 -3.82 -8.34 -4.59
CA ALA A 48 -4.95 -8.88 -3.84
C ALA A 48 -5.34 -7.99 -2.65
N GLU A 49 -4.36 -7.54 -1.87
CA GLU A 49 -4.60 -6.64 -0.73
C GLU A 49 -5.26 -5.34 -1.19
N LEU A 50 -4.73 -4.68 -2.23
CA LEU A 50 -5.28 -3.41 -2.71
C LEU A 50 -6.71 -3.58 -3.26
N VAL A 51 -7.00 -4.70 -3.93
CA VAL A 51 -8.35 -5.02 -4.40
C VAL A 51 -9.32 -5.26 -3.23
N TRP A 52 -8.89 -5.95 -2.18
CA TRP A 52 -9.71 -6.11 -0.98
C TRP A 52 -10.00 -4.77 -0.31
N GLN A 53 -9.01 -3.90 -0.18
CA GLN A 53 -9.19 -2.56 0.38
C GLN A 53 -10.21 -1.72 -0.43
N LEU A 54 -10.09 -1.70 -1.76
CA LEU A 54 -11.02 -0.99 -2.66
C LEU A 54 -12.46 -1.54 -2.58
N ARG A 55 -12.60 -2.84 -2.29
CA ARG A 55 -13.89 -3.53 -2.20
C ARG A 55 -14.51 -3.50 -0.81
N GLY A 56 -13.81 -3.04 0.23
CA GLY A 56 -14.30 -3.12 1.60
C GLY A 56 -14.20 -4.54 2.19
N GLN A 57 -13.27 -5.36 1.70
CA GLN A 57 -13.13 -6.79 2.01
C GLN A 57 -11.85 -7.13 2.78
N ALA A 58 -11.13 -6.13 3.31
CA ALA A 58 -9.86 -6.37 4.00
C ALA A 58 -9.99 -6.70 5.51
N GLU A 59 -11.19 -7.08 5.95
CA GLU A 59 -11.49 -7.53 7.32
C GLU A 59 -11.03 -6.52 8.39
N SER A 60 -10.34 -6.97 9.43
CA SER A 60 -9.80 -6.14 10.51
C SER A 60 -8.73 -5.14 10.06
N ARG A 61 -8.22 -5.26 8.82
CA ARG A 61 -7.23 -4.35 8.23
C ARG A 61 -7.86 -3.36 7.27
N GLN A 62 -9.20 -3.32 7.18
CA GLN A 62 -9.87 -2.40 6.28
C GLN A 62 -9.54 -0.95 6.65
N VAL A 63 -9.02 -0.20 5.68
CA VAL A 63 -8.83 1.25 5.83
C VAL A 63 -10.18 1.91 6.01
N GLU A 64 -10.30 2.76 7.02
CA GLU A 64 -11.51 3.50 7.34
C GLU A 64 -11.92 4.44 6.20
N GLY A 65 -13.23 4.59 6.01
CA GLY A 65 -13.78 5.42 4.93
C GLY A 65 -13.77 4.74 3.56
N THR A 66 -14.01 5.53 2.51
CA THR A 66 -14.07 5.01 1.14
C THR A 66 -12.69 5.06 0.49
N VAL A 67 -12.12 3.89 0.19
CA VAL A 67 -10.90 3.76 -0.61
C VAL A 67 -11.26 3.82 -2.10
N ASN A 68 -10.90 4.91 -2.77
CA ASN A 68 -11.19 5.12 -4.20
C ASN A 68 -9.99 4.83 -5.11
N ALA A 69 -8.77 4.96 -4.58
CA ALA A 69 -7.54 4.69 -5.30
C ALA A 69 -6.56 3.92 -4.42
N ALA A 70 -5.74 3.07 -5.04
CA ALA A 70 -4.75 2.25 -4.37
C ALA A 70 -3.52 2.09 -5.28
N LEU A 71 -2.33 2.00 -4.69
CA LEU A 71 -1.07 1.94 -5.45
C LEU A 71 -0.17 0.81 -4.93
N GLN A 72 0.38 0.04 -5.87
CA GLN A 72 1.42 -0.94 -5.65
C GLN A 72 2.75 -0.36 -6.12
N HIS A 73 3.80 -0.49 -5.31
CA HIS A 73 5.18 -0.22 -5.68
C HIS A 73 6.01 -1.47 -5.40
N ASN A 74 6.38 -2.19 -6.45
CA ASN A 74 7.09 -3.47 -6.36
C ASN A 74 8.48 -3.33 -6.97
N LEU A 75 9.50 -3.71 -6.21
CA LEU A 75 10.89 -3.67 -6.63
C LEU A 75 11.40 -5.11 -6.80
N GLY A 76 11.79 -5.47 -8.02
CA GLY A 76 12.32 -6.78 -8.36
C GLY A 76 13.85 -6.83 -8.38
N LEU A 77 14.38 -8.03 -8.60
CA LEU A 77 15.81 -8.25 -8.79
C LEU A 77 16.33 -7.47 -10.01
N GLY A 78 17.56 -6.95 -9.90
CA GLY A 78 18.20 -6.19 -10.98
C GLY A 78 17.77 -4.73 -11.09
N GLY A 79 17.09 -4.18 -10.07
CA GLY A 79 16.69 -2.77 -10.04
C GLY A 79 15.43 -2.43 -10.83
N ALA A 80 14.74 -3.44 -11.37
CA ALA A 80 13.46 -3.25 -12.04
C ALA A 80 12.37 -2.85 -11.04
N CYS A 81 11.72 -1.72 -11.29
CA CYS A 81 10.64 -1.20 -10.47
C CYS A 81 9.33 -1.16 -11.28
N VAL A 82 8.24 -1.68 -10.69
CA VAL A 82 6.90 -1.62 -11.27
C VAL A 82 5.97 -0.90 -10.30
N VAL A 83 5.32 0.16 -10.80
CA VAL A 83 4.27 0.89 -10.11
C VAL A 83 2.94 0.63 -10.81
N THR A 84 1.93 0.17 -10.08
CA THR A 84 0.57 -0.08 -10.59
C THR A 84 -0.43 0.71 -9.76
N MET A 85 -1.34 1.42 -10.41
CA MET A 85 -2.42 2.16 -9.75
C MET A 85 -3.78 1.53 -10.08
N TYR A 86 -4.61 1.42 -9.06
CA TYR A 86 -5.96 0.86 -9.13
C TYR A 86 -6.95 1.95 -8.71
N GLN A 87 -8.08 2.03 -9.39
CA GLN A 87 -9.15 2.95 -9.04
C GLN A 87 -10.49 2.21 -9.05
N LYS A 88 -11.35 2.52 -8.08
CA LYS A 88 -12.72 2.02 -8.04
C LYS A 88 -13.56 2.75 -9.08
N VAL A 89 -14.15 2.00 -10.02
CA VAL A 89 -15.04 2.56 -11.05
C VAL A 89 -16.36 3.01 -10.41
N GLY A 90 -16.83 4.21 -10.75
CA GLY A 90 -18.08 4.77 -10.23
C GLY A 90 -17.98 5.37 -8.81
N SER A 91 -16.79 5.83 -8.43
CA SER A 91 -16.54 6.61 -7.22
C SER A 91 -16.94 8.08 -7.35
#